data_AF-A0A1E5PGU5-F1
#
_entry.id   AF-A0A1E5PGU5-F1
#
_cell.length_a   1.000
_cell.length_b   1.000
_cell.length_c   1.000
_cell.angle_alpha   90.00
_cell.angle_beta   90.00
_cell.angle_gamma   90.00
#
_symmetry.space_group_name_H-M   'P 1'
#
loop_
_entity.id
_entity.type
_entity.pdbx_description
1 polymer ?
#
loop_
_entity_poly.entity_id
_entity_poly.type
_entity_poly.pdbx_seq_one_letter_code
_entity_poly.pdbx_strand_id
1 'polypeptide(L)'
;MPTDRVTAWGGELQRVHGKLRNALALARAGLDGGDPTDAATDLLLFCHGFCAALSGHHRAEDGSLFPELVRARPDLAPVVAKLTQDHNMIEHLIGGLQKAVADSTDPEVAHRHLDGIEAVMETHFKYEEKQLGAVLDGMDADFDRTEIFGPIS
;
A
#
# COMPACT_ATOMS: atom_id res chain seq x y z
N MET A 1 0.17 35.66 10.97
CA MET A 1 0.93 34.57 10.32
C MET A 1 0.02 33.37 10.31
N PRO A 2 -0.41 32.83 9.16
CA PRO A 2 -1.00 31.51 9.15
C PRO A 2 0.08 30.54 9.65
N THR A 3 -0.30 29.66 10.55
CA THR A 3 0.60 28.62 11.06
C THR A 3 0.87 27.67 9.91
N ASP A 4 2.03 27.80 9.25
CA ASP A 4 2.52 26.81 8.31
C ASP A 4 2.56 25.49 9.07
N ARG A 5 1.53 24.66 8.88
CA ARG A 5 1.55 23.29 9.38
C ARG A 5 2.60 22.61 8.53
N VAL A 6 3.81 22.51 9.07
CA VAL A 6 4.77 21.49 8.65
C VAL A 6 3.99 20.18 8.69
N THR A 7 3.59 19.71 7.51
CA THR A 7 2.86 18.46 7.41
C THR A 7 3.89 17.38 7.67
N ALA A 8 3.72 16.62 8.76
CA ALA A 8 4.59 15.49 9.06
C ALA A 8 4.31 14.36 8.05
N TRP A 9 4.91 14.46 6.86
CA TRP A 9 4.69 13.54 5.76
C TRP A 9 5.06 12.10 6.12
N GLY A 10 6.02 11.89 7.02
CA GLY A 10 6.32 10.57 7.57
C GLY A 10 5.19 10.01 8.43
N GLY A 11 4.52 10.86 9.22
CA GLY A 11 3.30 10.48 9.95
C GLY A 11 2.12 10.17 9.02
N GLU A 12 2.03 10.85 7.89
CA GLU A 12 1.01 10.58 6.87
C GLU A 12 1.23 9.24 6.17
N LEU A 13 2.48 8.91 5.80
CA LEU A 13 2.86 7.59 5.28
C LEU A 13 2.44 6.46 6.23
N GLN A 14 2.79 6.57 7.52
CA GLN A 14 2.40 5.59 8.54
C GLN A 14 0.88 5.40 8.64
N ARG A 15 0.12 6.49 8.49
CA ARG A 15 -1.34 6.46 8.51
C ARG A 15 -1.90 5.73 7.30
N VAL A 16 -1.35 5.96 6.11
CA VAL A 16 -1.72 5.25 4.87
C VAL A 16 -1.41 3.77 5.00
N HIS A 17 -0.22 3.38 5.49
CA HIS A 17 0.10 1.98 5.76
C HIS A 17 -0.86 1.34 6.78
N GLY A 18 -1.25 2.07 7.83
CA GLY A 18 -2.26 1.62 8.78
C GLY A 18 -3.62 1.34 8.12
N LYS A 19 -4.06 2.22 7.21
CA LYS A 19 -5.30 1.99 6.44
C LYS A 19 -5.19 0.77 5.53
N LEU A 20 -4.04 0.54 4.89
CA LEU A 20 -3.80 -0.62 4.03
C LEU A 20 -3.83 -1.94 4.82
N ARG A 21 -3.22 -1.96 6.02
CA ARG A 21 -3.35 -3.09 6.96
C ARG A 21 -4.81 -3.38 7.33
N ASN A 22 -5.59 -2.33 7.61
CA ASN A 22 -7.01 -2.49 7.91
C ASN A 22 -7.81 -3.02 6.70
N ALA A 23 -7.51 -2.53 5.49
CA ALA A 23 -8.15 -3.02 4.27
C ALA A 23 -7.85 -4.50 4.01
N LEU A 24 -6.61 -4.94 4.26
CA LEU A 24 -6.24 -6.36 4.22
C LEU A 24 -7.04 -7.18 5.25
N ALA A 25 -7.14 -6.70 6.49
CA ALA A 25 -7.90 -7.38 7.53
C ALA A 25 -9.39 -7.52 7.18
N LEU A 26 -9.98 -6.50 6.55
CA LEU A 26 -11.36 -6.56 6.05
C LEU A 26 -11.51 -7.56 4.91
N ALA A 27 -10.55 -7.63 3.98
CA ALA A 27 -10.54 -8.64 2.93
C ALA A 27 -10.47 -10.07 3.49
N ARG A 28 -9.69 -10.29 4.56
CA ARG A 28 -9.65 -11.59 5.26
C ARG A 28 -10.97 -11.89 5.98
N ALA A 29 -11.54 -10.93 6.70
CA ALA A 29 -12.80 -11.12 7.41
C ALA A 29 -13.98 -11.40 6.46
N GLY A 30 -13.97 -10.82 5.25
CA GLY A 30 -14.95 -11.11 4.21
C GLY A 30 -14.92 -12.55 3.71
N LEU A 31 -13.76 -13.23 3.77
CA LEU A 31 -13.63 -14.66 3.48
C LEU A 31 -14.26 -15.53 4.58
N ASP A 32 -14.13 -15.10 5.84
CA ASP A 32 -14.53 -15.89 7.00
C ASP A 32 -16.05 -15.79 7.33
N GLY A 33 -16.73 -14.74 6.85
CA GLY A 33 -17.99 -14.26 7.45
C GLY A 33 -19.30 -14.42 6.68
N GLY A 34 -19.35 -15.07 5.51
CA GLY A 34 -20.52 -14.99 4.61
C GLY A 34 -21.49 -16.18 4.63
N ASP A 35 -22.78 -15.89 4.38
CA ASP A 35 -23.70 -16.86 3.75
C ASP A 35 -23.11 -17.23 2.37
N PRO A 36 -22.96 -18.52 2.00
CA PRO A 36 -22.30 -18.93 0.76
C PRO A 36 -22.76 -18.22 -0.53
N THR A 37 -23.98 -17.67 -0.58
CA THR A 37 -24.46 -16.89 -1.73
C THR A 37 -23.94 -15.45 -1.79
N ASP A 38 -23.64 -14.81 -0.65
CA ASP A 38 -23.13 -13.43 -0.58
C ASP A 38 -21.60 -13.38 -0.43
N ALA A 39 -21.00 -14.44 0.13
CA ALA A 39 -19.57 -14.55 0.40
C ALA A 39 -18.67 -14.31 -0.83
N ALA A 40 -19.06 -14.84 -1.99
CA ALA A 40 -18.27 -14.68 -3.22
C ALA A 40 -18.30 -13.23 -3.75
N THR A 41 -19.42 -12.53 -3.60
CA THR A 41 -19.58 -11.14 -4.04
C THR A 41 -18.83 -10.19 -3.11
N ASP A 42 -18.97 -10.39 -1.80
CA ASP A 42 -18.27 -9.61 -0.79
C ASP A 42 -16.75 -9.80 -0.88
N LEU A 43 -16.29 -11.05 -1.08
CA LEU A 43 -14.89 -11.37 -1.31
C LEU A 43 -14.32 -10.55 -2.48
N LEU A 44 -14.98 -10.60 -3.64
CA LEU A 44 -14.53 -9.87 -4.82
C LEU A 44 -14.46 -8.37 -4.56
N LEU A 45 -15.45 -7.80 -3.85
CA LEU A 45 -15.48 -6.38 -3.51
C LEU A 45 -14.32 -5.98 -2.59
N PHE A 46 -14.09 -6.73 -1.49
CA PHE A 46 -13.04 -6.40 -0.53
C PHE A 46 -11.64 -6.65 -1.09
N CYS A 47 -11.41 -7.77 -1.78
CA CYS A 47 -10.13 -8.02 -2.45
C CYS A 47 -9.85 -6.96 -3.51
N HIS A 48 -10.83 -6.60 -4.34
CA HIS A 48 -10.64 -5.56 -5.34
C HIS A 48 -10.34 -4.20 -4.71
N GLY A 49 -11.07 -3.82 -3.66
CA GLY A 49 -10.83 -2.58 -2.92
C GLY A 49 -9.43 -2.52 -2.30
N PHE A 50 -9.01 -3.59 -1.62
CA PHE A 50 -7.66 -3.70 -1.07
C PHE A 50 -6.58 -3.63 -2.16
N CYS A 51 -6.71 -4.42 -3.23
CA CYS A 51 -5.76 -4.43 -4.33
C CYS A 51 -5.64 -3.04 -4.99
N ALA A 52 -6.78 -2.39 -5.27
CA ALA A 52 -6.80 -1.08 -5.89
C ALA A 52 -6.15 -0.01 -5.00
N ALA A 53 -6.39 -0.08 -3.68
CA ALA A 53 -5.78 0.84 -2.73
C ALA A 53 -4.25 0.65 -2.65
N LEU A 54 -3.78 -0.59 -2.51
CA LEU A 54 -2.35 -0.90 -2.39
C LEU A 54 -1.59 -0.54 -3.67
N SER A 55 -2.08 -0.98 -4.84
CA SER A 55 -1.49 -0.61 -6.13
C SER A 55 -1.56 0.90 -6.38
N GLY A 56 -2.64 1.56 -5.95
CA GLY A 56 -2.80 3.02 -6.08
C GLY A 56 -1.77 3.81 -5.27
N HIS A 57 -1.52 3.36 -4.04
CA HIS A 57 -0.51 3.93 -3.15
C HIS A 57 0.90 3.78 -3.73
N HIS A 58 1.35 2.56 -4.04
CA HIS A 58 2.70 2.34 -4.56
C HIS A 58 2.94 3.05 -5.91
N ARG A 59 1.93 3.13 -6.79
CA ARG A 59 2.05 3.91 -8.04
C ARG A 59 2.24 5.40 -7.79
N ALA A 60 1.59 5.95 -6.78
CA ALA A 60 1.77 7.37 -6.41
C ALA A 60 3.18 7.60 -5.87
N GLU A 61 3.71 6.67 -5.09
CA GLU A 61 5.07 6.79 -4.57
C GLU A 61 6.13 6.67 -5.68
N ASP A 62 6.03 5.63 -6.51
CA ASP A 62 6.94 5.42 -7.63
C ASP A 62 6.89 6.56 -8.66
N GLY A 63 5.69 7.10 -8.91
CA GLY A 63 5.44 8.10 -9.94
C GLY A 63 5.66 9.55 -9.49
N SER A 64 5.47 9.84 -8.19
CA SER A 64 5.45 11.20 -7.67
C SER A 64 6.43 11.39 -6.51
N LEU A 65 6.30 10.62 -5.43
CA LEU A 65 7.09 10.85 -4.20
C LEU A 65 8.57 10.54 -4.40
N PHE A 66 8.90 9.36 -4.91
CA PHE A 66 10.27 8.88 -5.05
C PHE A 66 11.11 9.73 -6.01
N PRO A 67 10.60 10.18 -7.18
CA PRO A 67 11.34 11.14 -8.02
C PRO A 67 11.72 12.43 -7.29
N GLU A 68 10.77 13.02 -6.55
CA GLU A 68 11.00 14.24 -5.78
C GLU A 68 12.00 14.02 -4.63
N LEU A 69 11.90 12.88 -3.97
CA LEU A 69 12.80 12.48 -2.91
C LEU A 69 14.24 12.32 -3.42
N VAL A 70 14.45 11.62 -4.53
CA VAL A 70 15.78 11.42 -5.13
C VAL A 70 16.34 12.74 -5.66
N ARG A 71 15.49 13.62 -6.21
CA ARG A 71 15.89 14.97 -6.66
C ARG A 71 16.41 15.80 -5.49
N ALA A 72 15.75 15.75 -4.34
CA ALA A 72 16.16 16.48 -3.14
C ALA A 72 17.32 15.81 -2.38
N ARG A 73 17.37 14.47 -2.39
CA ARG A 73 18.30 13.63 -1.63
C ARG A 73 18.83 12.48 -2.50
N PRO A 74 19.80 12.76 -3.40
CA PRO A 74 20.35 11.75 -4.30
C PRO A 74 20.97 10.54 -3.58
N ASP A 75 21.38 10.71 -2.32
CA ASP A 75 21.89 9.64 -1.47
C ASP A 75 20.86 8.54 -1.16
N LEU A 76 19.56 8.82 -1.33
CA LEU A 76 18.47 7.85 -1.13
C LEU A 76 18.17 6.99 -2.36
N ALA A 77 18.84 7.20 -3.50
CA ALA A 77 18.61 6.42 -4.71
C ALA A 77 18.68 4.88 -4.49
N PRO A 78 19.62 4.32 -3.69
CA PRO A 78 19.63 2.89 -3.40
C PRO A 78 18.43 2.41 -2.55
N VAL A 79 17.92 3.26 -1.65
CA VAL A 79 16.73 2.96 -0.84
C VAL A 79 15.50 2.91 -1.73
N VAL A 80 15.31 3.94 -2.54
CA VAL A 80 14.21 4.03 -3.51
C VAL A 80 14.23 2.86 -4.49
N ALA A 81 15.40 2.51 -5.03
CA ALA A 81 15.52 1.36 -5.93
C ALA A 81 15.06 0.05 -5.29
N LYS A 82 15.35 -0.15 -3.99
CA LYS A 82 14.86 -1.31 -3.24
C LYS A 82 13.35 -1.23 -3.03
N LEU A 83 12.80 -0.08 -2.66
CA LEU A 83 11.35 0.10 -2.45
C LEU A 83 10.57 -0.18 -3.73
N THR A 84 10.99 0.38 -4.87
CA THR A 84 10.39 0.09 -6.17
C THR A 84 10.51 -1.40 -6.55
N GLN A 85 11.60 -2.09 -6.16
CA GLN A 85 11.68 -3.54 -6.33
C GLN A 85 10.62 -4.27 -5.49
N ASP A 86 10.44 -3.88 -4.23
CA ASP A 86 9.41 -4.44 -3.35
C ASP A 86 8.01 -4.17 -3.92
N HIS A 87 7.74 -2.96 -4.46
CA HIS A 87 6.47 -2.62 -5.13
C HIS A 87 6.17 -3.55 -6.31
N ASN A 88 7.15 -3.81 -7.17
CA ASN A 88 6.99 -4.72 -8.30
C ASN A 88 6.66 -6.15 -7.86
N MET A 89 7.26 -6.61 -6.76
CA MET A 89 6.93 -7.92 -6.18
C MET A 89 5.50 -7.95 -5.64
N ILE A 90 5.09 -6.91 -4.92
CA ILE A 90 3.74 -6.81 -4.37
C ILE A 90 2.70 -6.76 -5.50
N GLU A 91 2.92 -5.97 -6.55
CA GLU A 91 2.03 -5.91 -7.71
C GLU A 91 1.90 -7.28 -8.41
N HIS A 92 3.00 -8.05 -8.50
CA HIS A 92 2.94 -9.41 -9.00
C HIS A 92 2.05 -10.32 -8.14
N LEU A 93 2.16 -10.22 -6.81
CA LEU A 93 1.33 -10.99 -5.87
C LEU A 93 -0.15 -10.58 -5.94
N ILE A 94 -0.43 -9.28 -6.08
CA ILE A 94 -1.78 -8.74 -6.31
C ILE A 94 -2.39 -9.33 -7.58
N GLY A 95 -1.65 -9.35 -8.70
CA GLY A 95 -2.12 -9.96 -9.94
C GLY A 95 -2.40 -11.47 -9.77
N GLY A 96 -1.58 -12.17 -8.98
CA GLY A 96 -1.80 -13.56 -8.59
C GLY A 96 -3.11 -13.76 -7.82
N LEU A 97 -3.37 -12.93 -6.80
CA LEU A 97 -4.62 -12.95 -6.03
C LEU A 97 -5.83 -12.69 -6.94
N GLN A 98 -5.79 -11.64 -7.75
CA GLN A 98 -6.89 -11.26 -8.65
C GLN A 98 -7.25 -12.40 -9.61
N LYS A 99 -6.24 -13.08 -10.16
CA LYS A 99 -6.45 -14.26 -10.99
C LYS A 99 -7.07 -15.40 -10.19
N ALA A 100 -6.54 -15.68 -9.01
CA ALA A 100 -6.98 -16.79 -8.18
C ALA A 100 -8.46 -16.65 -7.75
N VAL A 101 -8.90 -15.44 -7.38
CA VAL A 101 -10.31 -15.19 -7.02
C VAL A 101 -11.25 -15.19 -8.22
N ALA A 102 -10.74 -14.95 -9.43
CA ALA A 102 -11.52 -15.07 -10.66
C ALA A 102 -11.70 -16.54 -11.09
N ASP A 103 -10.67 -17.36 -10.87
CA ASP A 103 -10.62 -18.76 -11.32
C ASP A 103 -11.18 -19.76 -10.28
N SER A 104 -11.37 -19.36 -9.02
CA SER A 104 -11.76 -20.23 -7.91
C SER A 104 -12.73 -19.55 -6.95
N THR A 105 -13.74 -20.28 -6.47
CA THR A 105 -14.62 -19.87 -5.37
C THR A 105 -14.19 -20.43 -4.02
N ASP A 106 -13.06 -21.14 -3.94
CA ASP A 106 -12.50 -21.69 -2.71
C ASP A 106 -11.82 -20.59 -1.87
N PRO A 107 -12.35 -20.25 -0.67
CA PRO A 107 -11.79 -19.22 0.20
C PRO A 107 -10.32 -19.49 0.60
N GLU A 108 -9.92 -20.76 0.73
CA GLU A 108 -8.56 -21.13 1.14
C GLU A 108 -7.51 -20.77 0.08
N VAL A 109 -7.91 -20.68 -1.18
CA VAL A 109 -7.04 -20.18 -2.24
C VAL A 109 -6.76 -18.70 -2.01
N ALA A 110 -7.79 -17.89 -1.78
CA ALA A 110 -7.65 -16.46 -1.52
C ALA A 110 -6.85 -16.19 -0.24
N HIS A 111 -7.09 -16.93 0.84
CA HIS A 111 -6.33 -16.80 2.09
C HIS A 111 -4.83 -16.96 1.87
N ARG A 112 -4.39 -18.00 1.16
CA ARG A 112 -2.95 -18.23 0.90
C ARG A 112 -2.30 -17.09 0.12
N HIS A 113 -3.03 -16.50 -0.83
CA HIS A 113 -2.53 -15.33 -1.56
C HIS A 113 -2.45 -14.09 -0.66
N LEU A 114 -3.46 -13.85 0.18
CA LEU A 114 -3.46 -12.75 1.14
C LEU A 114 -2.33 -12.88 2.17
N ASP A 115 -2.06 -14.08 2.68
CA ASP A 115 -0.95 -14.33 3.62
C ASP A 115 0.40 -14.01 2.97
N GLY A 116 0.58 -14.35 1.69
CA GLY A 116 1.78 -14.01 0.92
C GLY A 116 1.97 -12.51 0.73
N ILE A 117 0.88 -11.79 0.41
CA ILE A 117 0.90 -10.32 0.29
C ILE A 117 1.20 -9.69 1.64
N GLU A 118 0.56 -10.14 2.72
CA GLU A 118 0.76 -9.63 4.08
C GLU A 118 2.23 -9.71 4.52
N ALA A 119 2.86 -10.87 4.31
CA ALA A 119 4.23 -11.09 4.72
C ALA A 119 5.20 -10.11 4.03
N VAL A 120 5.04 -9.89 2.71
CA VAL A 120 5.88 -8.95 1.97
C VAL A 120 5.56 -7.52 2.36
N MET A 121 4.27 -7.16 2.41
CA MET A 121 3.78 -5.83 2.79
C MET A 121 4.32 -5.39 4.16
N GLU A 122 4.28 -6.25 5.17
CA GLU A 122 4.79 -5.92 6.51
C GLU A 122 6.29 -5.66 6.55
N THR A 123 7.08 -6.42 5.79
CA THR A 123 8.52 -6.18 5.69
C THR A 123 8.84 -4.91 4.93
N HIS A 124 8.07 -4.63 3.88
CA HIS A 124 8.18 -3.44 3.06
C HIS A 124 7.83 -2.17 3.85
N PHE A 125 6.64 -2.08 4.45
CA PHE A 125 6.21 -0.90 5.24
C PHE A 125 7.17 -0.57 6.37
N LYS A 126 7.64 -1.58 7.12
CA LYS A 126 8.61 -1.35 8.21
C LYS A 126 9.95 -0.82 7.69
N TYR A 127 10.38 -1.29 6.53
CA TYR A 127 11.62 -0.82 5.92
C TYR A 127 11.46 0.64 5.45
N GLU A 128 10.38 0.94 4.74
CA GLU A 128 10.12 2.27 4.22
C GLU A 128 9.95 3.31 5.33
N GLU A 129 9.06 3.06 6.30
CA GLU A 129 8.83 3.96 7.43
C GLU A 129 10.14 4.26 8.18
N LYS A 130 11.00 3.25 8.33
CA LYS A 130 12.32 3.40 8.98
C LYS A 130 13.29 4.25 8.15
N GLN A 131 13.34 4.07 6.83
CA GLN A 131 14.29 4.79 5.98
C GLN A 131 13.83 6.20 5.66
N LEU A 132 12.53 6.37 5.41
CA LEU A 132 11.99 7.58 4.81
C LEU A 132 11.22 8.45 5.81
N GLY A 133 10.66 7.91 6.89
CA GLY A 133 9.76 8.66 7.79
C GLY A 133 10.35 9.99 8.27
N ALA A 134 11.53 9.96 8.89
CA ALA A 134 12.19 11.19 9.36
C ALA A 134 12.70 12.09 8.22
N VAL A 135 12.97 11.53 7.03
CA VAL A 135 13.34 12.32 5.85
C VAL A 135 12.13 13.12 5.36
N LEU A 136 10.98 12.44 5.24
CA LEU A 136 9.72 13.03 4.82
C LEU A 136 9.25 14.13 5.78
N ASP A 137 9.37 13.90 7.09
CA ASP A 137 9.05 14.92 8.11
C ASP A 137 9.94 16.17 8.02
N GLY A 138 11.13 16.05 7.43
CA GLY A 138 12.05 17.15 7.19
C GLY A 138 11.87 17.85 5.83
N MET A 139 10.93 17.40 5.00
CA MET A 139 10.69 18.02 3.69
C MET A 139 9.85 19.30 3.85
N ASP A 140 10.42 20.42 3.39
CA ASP A 140 9.72 21.71 3.29
C ASP A 140 9.08 21.82 1.90
N ALA A 141 8.04 21.02 1.67
CA ALA A 141 7.30 20.96 0.41
C ALA A 141 5.81 20.78 0.67
N ASP A 142 5.01 21.58 -0.04
CA ASP A 142 3.54 21.51 -0.05
C ASP A 142 3.10 20.57 -1.16
N PHE A 143 3.07 19.27 -0.86
CA PHE A 143 2.60 18.25 -1.79
C PHE A 143 1.08 18.11 -1.75
N ASP A 144 0.46 17.82 -2.90
CA ASP A 144 -0.87 17.24 -2.85
C ASP A 144 -0.77 15.81 -2.30
N ARG A 145 -1.51 15.56 -1.22
CA ARG A 145 -1.42 14.28 -0.52
C ARG A 145 -1.86 13.10 -1.38
N THR A 146 -2.90 13.29 -2.19
CA THR A 146 -3.41 12.23 -3.06
C THR A 146 -2.47 11.95 -4.22
N GLU A 147 -1.68 12.93 -4.64
CA GLU A 147 -0.63 12.78 -5.64
C GLU A 147 0.55 11.94 -5.15
N ILE A 148 0.98 12.10 -3.89
CA ILE A 148 2.17 11.42 -3.36
C ILE A 148 1.90 10.09 -2.65
N PHE A 149 0.73 9.93 -2.04
CA PHE A 149 0.37 8.69 -1.33
C PHE A 149 -0.83 7.97 -1.94
N GLY A 150 -1.41 8.51 -3.01
CA GLY A 150 -2.51 7.90 -3.72
C GLY A 150 -3.87 8.14 -3.07
N PRO A 151 -4.92 7.47 -3.60
CA PRO A 151 -6.32 7.80 -3.31
C PRO A 151 -6.78 7.43 -1.89
N ILE A 152 -5.99 6.65 -1.15
CA ILE A 152 -6.32 6.23 0.22
C ILE A 152 -5.79 7.22 1.29
N SER A 153 -5.24 8.36 0.90
CA SER A 153 -4.64 9.36 1.78
C SER A 153 -5.63 10.34 2.45
#